data_AF-Q93CV9-F1
#
_entry.id   AF-Q93CV9-F1
#
_cell.length_a   1.000
_cell.length_b   1.000
_cell.length_c   1.000
_cell.angle_alpha   90.00
_cell.angle_beta   90.00
_cell.angle_gamma   90.00
#
_symmetry.space_group_name_H-M   'P 1'
#
loop_
_entity.id
_entity.type
_entity.pdbx_description
1 polymer ?
#
loop_
_entity_poly.entity_id
_entity_poly.type
_entity_poly.pdbx_seq_one_letter_code
_entity_poly.pdbx_strand_id
1 'polypeptide(L)'
;VQAIKTPVAFGVEMLTDNYHTADLIGFYIGAPDHWYVSDDVALLAEPVLKDWLEDASHPKAVFGVKRTQVAANRLGVHLAGVDFDLLLASYLLNTTNNSNDLGTVANLHEYQNVQTDEAVYGKGAKRAVPTEPALLYQHLVQKAAAIYHLQPQLEEQLKEHQQFDLFTDMELPLALVLAQMEITGIRVDASRLQQMGSEFSQTLKILEEKVYAEAGETFNINSPKQLGVILFEKMGLPVVKKTKTGYSTAVDVLEQLRKDAPIVQTILDYRQIAKIQSTYVEGLLKSIHQDNKVHTRYLQTLTQTGRLSSVDPNLQNIPVRLAEGRKIRQAFVPSHPDWQMFA
;
A
#
# COMPACT_ATOMS: atom_id res chain seq x y z
N VAL A 1 -28.67 -0.30 16.93
CA VAL A 1 -29.36 -0.16 15.62
C VAL A 1 -30.58 0.74 15.69
N GLN A 2 -31.62 0.45 16.47
CA GLN A 2 -32.87 1.26 16.49
C GLN A 2 -32.70 2.77 16.83
N ALA A 3 -31.65 3.14 17.57
CA ALA A 3 -31.35 4.54 17.92
C ALA A 3 -30.45 5.26 16.89
N ILE A 4 -29.95 4.55 15.88
CA ILE A 4 -28.98 5.06 14.91
C ILE A 4 -29.74 5.74 13.77
N LYS A 5 -29.68 7.07 13.72
CA LYS A 5 -30.22 7.86 12.59
C LYS A 5 -29.15 7.96 11.50
N THR A 6 -29.57 7.81 10.24
CA THR A 6 -28.69 7.88 9.06
C THR A 6 -28.64 9.30 8.47
N PRO A 7 -27.55 9.70 7.78
CA PRO A 7 -26.31 8.95 7.56
C PRO A 7 -25.48 8.84 8.84
N VAL A 8 -24.63 7.81 8.92
CA VAL A 8 -23.73 7.60 10.06
C VAL A 8 -22.27 7.71 9.68
N ALA A 9 -21.43 8.10 10.62
CA ALA A 9 -20.00 7.82 10.51
C ALA A 9 -19.73 6.38 10.95
N PHE A 10 -18.98 5.63 10.15
CA PHE A 10 -18.55 4.27 10.45
C PHE A 10 -17.07 4.07 10.13
N GLY A 11 -16.40 3.25 10.94
CA GLY A 11 -15.03 2.82 10.66
C GLY A 11 -14.57 1.72 11.57
N VAL A 12 -13.62 0.93 11.05
CA VAL A 12 -12.88 -0.08 11.82
C VAL A 12 -11.46 0.42 12.00
N GLU A 13 -11.06 0.60 13.24
CA GLU A 13 -9.76 1.13 13.60
C GLU A 13 -8.70 0.02 13.56
N MET A 14 -7.55 0.36 12.99
CA MET A 14 -6.44 -0.56 12.81
C MET A 14 -5.14 0.15 13.16
N LEU A 15 -4.25 -0.55 13.87
CA LEU A 15 -3.05 0.08 14.39
C LEU A 15 -2.03 0.43 13.30
N THR A 16 -1.93 -0.38 12.23
CA THR A 16 -0.97 -0.17 11.14
C THR A 16 -1.66 0.06 9.80
N ASP A 17 -0.87 0.46 8.79
CA ASP A 17 -1.43 0.86 7.50
C ASP A 17 -1.96 -0.32 6.70
N ASN A 18 -1.27 -1.48 6.74
CA ASN A 18 -1.65 -2.65 5.94
C ASN A 18 -2.89 -3.34 6.52
N TYR A 19 -4.06 -2.91 6.05
CA TYR A 19 -5.35 -3.39 6.52
C TYR A 19 -5.67 -4.87 6.24
N HIS A 20 -4.86 -5.58 5.45
CA HIS A 20 -4.97 -7.05 5.33
C HIS A 20 -4.41 -7.79 6.55
N THR A 21 -3.43 -7.20 7.25
CA THR A 21 -2.70 -7.86 8.35
C THR A 21 -2.70 -7.08 9.65
N ALA A 22 -3.07 -5.80 9.63
CA ALA A 22 -3.12 -4.95 10.81
C ALA A 22 -4.05 -5.52 11.87
N ASP A 23 -3.68 -5.35 13.15
CA ASP A 23 -4.57 -5.65 14.26
C ASP A 23 -5.77 -4.71 14.20
N LEU A 24 -6.98 -5.29 14.28
CA LEU A 24 -8.22 -4.54 14.44
C LEU A 24 -8.33 -4.19 15.92
N ILE A 25 -8.33 -2.90 16.25
CA ILE A 25 -8.21 -2.42 17.64
C ILE A 25 -9.50 -1.78 18.17
N GLY A 26 -10.51 -1.63 17.31
CA GLY A 26 -11.83 -1.17 17.68
C GLY A 26 -12.63 -0.72 16.47
N PHE A 27 -13.84 -0.24 16.73
CA PHE A 27 -14.69 0.35 15.71
C PHE A 27 -15.50 1.51 16.30
N TYR A 28 -16.04 2.35 15.42
CA TYR A 28 -16.98 3.39 15.77
C TYR A 28 -18.16 3.39 14.80
N ILE A 29 -19.33 3.72 15.35
CA ILE A 29 -20.57 3.90 14.61
C ILE A 29 -21.39 4.99 15.29
N GLY A 30 -21.85 5.98 14.55
CA GLY A 30 -22.75 6.97 15.15
C GLY A 30 -23.06 8.19 14.32
N ALA A 31 -23.86 9.05 14.94
CA ALA A 31 -24.30 10.36 14.47
C ALA A 31 -24.29 11.33 15.68
N PRO A 32 -24.47 12.65 15.52
CA PRO A 32 -24.22 13.67 16.56
C PRO A 32 -24.78 13.39 17.96
N ASP A 33 -25.95 12.76 18.03
CA ASP A 33 -26.63 12.48 19.29
C ASP A 33 -26.22 11.14 19.93
N HIS A 34 -25.66 10.20 19.15
CA HIS A 34 -25.38 8.84 19.58
C HIS A 34 -24.11 8.30 18.91
N TRP A 35 -23.05 8.15 19.70
CA TRP A 35 -21.79 7.54 19.30
C TRP A 35 -21.59 6.22 20.05
N TYR A 36 -21.33 5.15 19.30
CA TYR A 36 -20.99 3.85 19.85
C TYR A 36 -19.57 3.50 19.42
N VAL A 37 -18.77 3.07 20.39
CA VAL A 37 -17.39 2.64 20.17
C VAL A 37 -17.14 1.40 20.99
N SER A 38 -16.28 0.52 20.48
CA SER A 38 -15.83 -0.67 21.21
C SER A 38 -14.48 -1.12 20.68
N ASP A 39 -13.66 -1.69 21.55
CA ASP A 39 -12.43 -2.42 21.21
C ASP A 39 -12.72 -3.89 20.84
N ASP A 40 -13.91 -4.40 21.14
CA ASP A 40 -14.37 -5.73 20.73
C ASP A 40 -14.98 -5.71 19.32
N VAL A 41 -14.10 -5.81 18.33
CA VAL A 41 -14.48 -5.85 16.91
C VAL A 41 -15.34 -7.05 16.51
N ALA A 42 -15.41 -8.11 17.32
CA ALA A 42 -16.27 -9.26 17.03
C ALA A 42 -17.75 -8.89 17.05
N LEU A 43 -18.13 -7.84 17.79
CA LEU A 43 -19.50 -7.32 17.82
C LEU A 43 -20.03 -6.94 16.44
N LEU A 44 -19.16 -6.58 15.48
CA LEU A 44 -19.56 -6.28 14.10
C LEU A 44 -20.15 -7.49 13.37
N ALA A 45 -19.80 -8.71 13.78
CA ALA A 45 -20.31 -9.95 13.20
C ALA A 45 -21.60 -10.46 13.86
N GLU A 46 -22.08 -9.81 14.94
CA GLU A 46 -23.34 -10.15 15.59
C GLU A 46 -24.52 -9.93 14.63
N PRO A 47 -25.49 -10.86 14.51
CA PRO A 47 -26.48 -10.85 13.43
C PRO A 47 -27.18 -9.51 13.21
N VAL A 48 -27.65 -8.87 14.28
CA VAL A 48 -28.39 -7.59 14.20
C VAL A 48 -27.51 -6.45 13.67
N LEU A 49 -26.24 -6.39 14.08
CA LEU A 49 -25.32 -5.34 13.63
C LEU A 49 -24.78 -5.64 12.23
N LYS A 50 -24.45 -6.92 11.97
CA LYS A 50 -24.04 -7.40 10.66
C LYS A 50 -25.10 -7.09 9.59
N ASP A 51 -26.34 -7.51 9.80
CA ASP A 51 -27.44 -7.28 8.84
C ASP A 51 -27.59 -5.77 8.55
N TRP A 52 -27.46 -4.92 9.57
CA TRP A 52 -27.54 -3.47 9.41
C TRP A 52 -26.35 -2.88 8.61
N LEU A 53 -25.13 -3.40 8.82
CA LEU A 53 -23.93 -2.99 8.10
C LEU A 53 -23.97 -3.43 6.63
N GLU A 54 -24.56 -4.59 6.35
CA GLU A 54 -24.72 -5.18 4.99
C GLU A 54 -25.92 -4.62 4.23
N ASP A 55 -26.81 -3.85 4.89
CA ASP A 55 -27.96 -3.20 4.26
C ASP A 55 -27.58 -1.85 3.61
N ALA A 56 -27.66 -1.79 2.28
CA ALA A 56 -27.36 -0.59 1.49
C ALA A 56 -28.34 0.57 1.70
N SER A 57 -29.52 0.33 2.29
CA SER A 57 -30.51 1.36 2.61
C SER A 57 -30.13 2.23 3.81
N HIS A 58 -29.07 1.86 4.54
CA HIS A 58 -28.47 2.66 5.59
C HIS A 58 -27.18 3.30 5.08
N PRO A 59 -27.16 4.61 4.76
CA PRO A 59 -25.97 5.28 4.29
C PRO A 59 -24.88 5.42 5.37
N LYS A 60 -23.62 5.20 4.98
CA LYS A 60 -22.44 5.27 5.84
C LYS A 60 -21.35 6.16 5.22
N ALA A 61 -20.95 7.18 5.98
CA ALA A 61 -19.75 7.95 5.75
C ALA A 61 -18.56 7.31 6.46
N VAL A 62 -17.43 7.20 5.76
CA VAL A 62 -16.22 6.54 6.26
C VAL A 62 -14.98 7.41 6.03
N PHE A 63 -13.85 7.00 6.60
CA PHE A 63 -12.53 7.52 6.23
C PHE A 63 -11.68 6.37 5.67
N GLY A 64 -11.58 6.31 4.34
CA GLY A 64 -10.94 5.21 3.61
C GLY A 64 -11.85 3.99 3.46
N VAL A 65 -12.69 3.98 2.43
CA VAL A 65 -13.65 2.90 2.16
C VAL A 65 -12.98 1.54 1.99
N LYS A 66 -11.86 1.48 1.26
CA LYS A 66 -11.11 0.22 1.06
C LYS A 66 -10.60 -0.37 2.38
N ARG A 67 -10.04 0.50 3.23
CA ARG A 67 -9.54 0.12 4.56
C ARG A 67 -10.67 -0.50 5.38
N THR A 68 -11.81 0.17 5.43
CA THR A 68 -12.99 -0.28 6.18
C THR A 68 -13.58 -1.56 5.59
N GLN A 69 -13.71 -1.66 4.26
CA GLN A 69 -14.26 -2.83 3.57
C GLN A 69 -13.41 -4.08 3.82
N VAL A 70 -12.08 -3.96 3.69
CA VAL A 70 -11.17 -5.09 3.91
C VAL A 70 -11.19 -5.53 5.38
N ALA A 71 -11.24 -4.58 6.32
CA ALA A 71 -11.35 -4.88 7.74
C ALA A 71 -12.68 -5.58 8.09
N ALA A 72 -13.80 -5.08 7.58
CA ALA A 72 -15.11 -5.70 7.76
C ALA A 72 -15.15 -7.12 7.15
N ASN A 73 -14.58 -7.31 5.96
CA ASN A 73 -14.51 -8.61 5.30
C ASN A 73 -13.71 -9.64 6.11
N ARG A 74 -12.65 -9.22 6.82
CA ARG A 74 -11.89 -10.10 7.74
C ARG A 74 -12.74 -10.63 8.91
N LEU A 75 -13.83 -9.95 9.24
CA LEU A 75 -14.81 -10.33 10.26
C LEU A 75 -16.03 -11.04 9.65
N GLY A 76 -16.02 -11.31 8.34
CA GLY A 76 -17.15 -11.90 7.62
C GLY A 76 -18.33 -10.96 7.45
N VAL A 77 -18.08 -9.64 7.41
CA VAL A 77 -19.09 -8.58 7.19
C VAL A 77 -18.86 -7.93 5.82
N HIS A 78 -19.89 -7.94 4.97
CA HIS A 78 -19.90 -7.30 3.66
C HIS A 78 -20.51 -5.90 3.75
N LEU A 79 -19.72 -4.93 4.22
CA LEU A 79 -20.18 -3.54 4.35
C LEU A 79 -20.81 -3.03 3.04
N ALA A 80 -22.02 -2.50 3.15
CA ALA A 80 -22.77 -1.91 2.04
C ALA A 80 -23.29 -0.52 2.41
N GLY A 81 -23.74 0.25 1.42
CA GLY A 81 -24.32 1.58 1.65
C GLY A 81 -23.29 2.65 2.01
N VAL A 82 -22.00 2.48 1.68
CA VAL A 82 -21.03 3.56 1.81
C VAL A 82 -21.32 4.60 0.73
N ASP A 83 -21.74 5.80 1.15
CA ASP A 83 -22.11 6.92 0.28
C ASP A 83 -21.12 8.09 0.34
N PHE A 84 -20.21 8.08 1.33
CA PHE A 84 -19.18 9.09 1.46
C PHE A 84 -17.86 8.51 2.01
N ASP A 85 -16.74 8.92 1.42
CA ASP A 85 -15.38 8.65 1.90
C ASP A 85 -14.62 9.97 2.03
N LEU A 86 -14.39 10.38 3.29
CA LEU A 86 -13.71 11.62 3.64
C LEU A 86 -12.29 11.71 3.04
N LEU A 87 -11.58 10.57 2.94
CA LEU A 87 -10.21 10.54 2.41
C LEU A 87 -10.20 10.80 0.89
N LEU A 88 -11.16 10.22 0.16
CA LEU A 88 -11.31 10.44 -1.28
C LEU A 88 -11.77 11.88 -1.58
N ALA A 89 -12.76 12.38 -0.83
CA ALA A 89 -13.25 13.75 -0.98
C ALA A 89 -12.12 14.77 -0.76
N SER A 90 -11.35 14.61 0.32
CA SER A 90 -10.19 15.46 0.61
C SER A 90 -9.14 15.43 -0.50
N TYR A 91 -8.83 14.24 -1.03
CA TYR A 91 -7.84 14.07 -2.09
C TYR A 91 -8.26 14.75 -3.40
N LEU A 92 -9.53 14.69 -3.79
CA LEU A 92 -10.03 15.35 -4.99
C LEU A 92 -9.95 16.87 -4.90
N LEU A 93 -10.22 17.43 -3.73
CA LEU A 93 -10.09 18.86 -3.46
C LEU A 93 -8.63 19.32 -3.49
N ASN A 94 -7.69 18.49 -3.00
CA ASN A 94 -6.27 18.79 -3.06
C ASN A 94 -5.38 17.53 -3.11
N THR A 95 -4.75 17.29 -4.26
CA THR A 95 -3.90 16.11 -4.48
C THR A 95 -2.47 16.23 -3.92
N THR A 96 -2.09 17.38 -3.36
CA THR A 96 -0.72 17.63 -2.87
C THR A 96 -0.54 17.35 -1.37
N ASN A 97 -1.59 17.56 -0.58
CA ASN A 97 -1.56 17.44 0.87
C ASN A 97 -2.62 16.44 1.30
N ASN A 98 -2.29 15.16 1.25
CA ASN A 98 -3.18 14.11 1.71
C ASN A 98 -2.50 13.17 2.69
N SER A 99 -3.28 12.55 3.57
CA SER A 99 -2.78 11.69 4.63
C SER A 99 -3.74 10.55 4.91
N ASN A 100 -3.22 9.37 5.25
CA ASN A 100 -4.04 8.27 5.77
C ASN A 100 -4.38 8.44 7.27
N ASP A 101 -4.05 9.59 7.85
CA ASP A 101 -4.36 9.98 9.23
C ASP A 101 -5.56 10.95 9.20
N LEU A 102 -6.67 10.54 9.81
CA LEU A 102 -7.92 11.31 9.81
C LEU A 102 -7.73 12.66 10.50
N GLY A 103 -7.01 12.71 11.62
CA GLY A 103 -6.76 13.98 12.32
C GLY A 103 -5.96 14.96 11.49
N THR A 104 -5.01 14.46 10.69
CA THR A 104 -4.28 15.29 9.72
C THR A 104 -5.21 15.83 8.63
N VAL A 105 -6.06 14.97 8.06
CA VAL A 105 -7.04 15.38 7.04
C VAL A 105 -8.06 16.38 7.60
N ALA A 106 -8.56 16.16 8.81
CA ALA A 106 -9.51 17.06 9.45
C ALA A 106 -8.91 18.46 9.67
N ASN A 107 -7.65 18.54 10.09
CA ASN A 107 -6.94 19.82 10.23
C ASN A 107 -6.75 20.55 8.91
N LEU A 108 -6.57 19.85 7.78
CA LEU A 108 -6.50 20.46 6.45
C LEU A 108 -7.82 21.14 6.05
N HIS A 109 -8.93 20.68 6.60
CA HIS A 109 -10.28 21.22 6.41
C HIS A 109 -10.76 22.02 7.62
N GLU A 110 -9.83 22.56 8.41
CA GLU A 110 -10.08 23.48 9.53
C GLU A 110 -10.86 22.87 10.72
N TYR A 111 -10.95 21.54 10.82
CA TYR A 111 -11.58 20.86 11.96
C TYR A 111 -10.53 20.32 12.94
N GLN A 112 -10.48 20.92 14.14
CA GLN A 112 -9.42 20.67 15.15
C GLN A 112 -9.84 19.73 16.30
N ASN A 113 -11.11 19.28 16.34
CA ASN A 113 -11.65 18.47 17.46
C ASN A 113 -11.32 16.97 17.33
N VAL A 114 -10.20 16.63 16.70
CA VAL A 114 -9.70 15.26 16.56
C VAL A 114 -8.17 15.28 16.55
N GLN A 115 -7.55 14.41 17.34
CA GLN A 115 -6.10 14.28 17.36
C GLN A 115 -5.60 13.44 16.17
N THR A 116 -4.31 13.51 15.87
CA THR A 116 -3.70 12.60 14.89
C THR A 116 -3.52 11.21 15.48
N ASP A 117 -3.50 10.19 14.63
CA ASP A 117 -3.18 8.82 15.02
C ASP A 117 -1.75 8.75 15.57
N GLU A 118 -0.80 9.55 15.06
CA GLU A 118 0.54 9.66 15.66
C GLU A 118 0.52 10.23 17.09
N ALA A 119 -0.35 11.19 17.40
CA ALA A 119 -0.44 11.76 18.74
C ALA A 119 -1.01 10.77 19.77
N VAL A 120 -1.99 9.96 19.35
CA VAL A 120 -2.67 8.99 20.22
C VAL A 120 -1.90 7.67 20.33
N TYR A 121 -1.43 7.13 19.20
CA TYR A 121 -0.77 5.82 19.16
C TYR A 121 0.74 5.90 19.21
N GLY A 122 1.35 7.05 18.93
CA GLY A 122 2.79 7.20 18.77
C GLY A 122 3.29 6.79 17.37
N LYS A 123 4.62 6.77 17.22
CA LYS A 123 5.31 6.49 15.94
C LYS A 123 6.39 5.42 16.03
N GLY A 124 6.65 4.78 14.90
CA GLY A 124 7.71 3.79 14.74
C GLY A 124 7.61 2.68 15.78
N ALA A 125 8.72 2.35 16.43
CA ALA A 125 8.78 1.31 17.45
C ALA A 125 7.96 1.61 18.72
N LYS A 126 7.52 2.86 18.93
CA LYS A 126 6.67 3.24 20.07
C LYS A 126 5.17 3.23 19.74
N ARG A 127 4.79 2.85 18.52
CA ARG A 127 3.39 2.82 18.11
C ARG A 127 2.65 1.70 18.83
N ALA A 128 1.62 2.03 19.62
CA ALA A 128 0.85 1.08 20.41
C ALA A 128 -0.57 1.60 20.69
N VAL A 129 -1.49 0.68 20.99
CA VAL A 129 -2.82 1.04 21.52
C VAL A 129 -2.64 1.64 22.93
N PRO A 130 -3.35 2.73 23.28
CA PRO A 130 -3.26 3.30 24.63
C PRO A 130 -3.69 2.27 25.68
N THR A 131 -2.99 2.24 26.81
CA THR A 131 -3.32 1.32 27.92
C THR A 131 -4.62 1.71 28.62
N GLU A 132 -5.04 2.97 28.53
CA GLU A 132 -6.30 3.47 29.05
C GLU A 132 -7.38 3.40 27.97
N PRO A 133 -8.39 2.51 28.08
CA PRO A 133 -9.42 2.36 27.04
C PRO A 133 -10.20 3.65 26.75
N ALA A 134 -10.34 4.52 27.76
CA ALA A 134 -11.01 5.81 27.60
C ALA A 134 -10.34 6.70 26.54
N LEU A 135 -9.00 6.66 26.41
CA LEU A 135 -8.28 7.43 25.40
C LEU A 135 -8.55 6.90 23.98
N LEU A 136 -8.58 5.57 23.82
CA LEU A 136 -8.96 4.93 22.56
C LEU A 136 -10.39 5.32 22.19
N TYR A 137 -11.34 5.11 23.10
CA TYR A 137 -12.76 5.41 22.86
C TYR A 137 -13.01 6.88 22.53
N GLN A 138 -12.36 7.79 23.26
CA GLN A 138 -12.44 9.22 22.96
C GLN A 138 -11.94 9.52 21.55
N HIS A 139 -10.79 8.96 21.14
CA HIS A 139 -10.23 9.15 19.81
C HIS A 139 -11.16 8.60 18.71
N LEU A 140 -11.72 7.41 18.91
CA LEU A 140 -12.69 6.81 17.98
C LEU A 140 -13.95 7.67 17.81
N VAL A 141 -14.50 8.22 18.90
CA VAL A 141 -15.64 9.15 18.86
C VAL A 141 -15.27 10.43 18.12
N GLN A 142 -14.08 11.00 18.37
CA GLN A 142 -13.62 12.21 17.70
C GLN A 142 -13.45 12.01 16.19
N LYS A 143 -12.94 10.84 15.76
CA LYS A 143 -12.86 10.44 14.35
C LYS A 143 -14.25 10.36 13.71
N ALA A 144 -15.20 9.71 14.38
CA ALA A 144 -16.58 9.62 13.91
C ALA A 144 -17.25 11.00 13.78
N ALA A 145 -17.08 11.86 14.78
CA ALA A 145 -17.59 13.23 14.78
C ALA A 145 -16.98 14.09 13.66
N ALA A 146 -15.68 13.95 13.40
CA ALA A 146 -14.99 14.64 12.32
C ALA A 146 -15.55 14.26 10.94
N ILE A 147 -15.77 12.96 10.68
CA ILE A 147 -16.38 12.49 9.43
C ILE A 147 -17.75 13.12 9.22
N TYR A 148 -18.60 13.03 10.24
CA TYR A 148 -19.95 13.58 10.18
C TYR A 148 -19.96 15.10 9.95
N HIS A 149 -19.10 15.84 10.65
CA HIS A 149 -19.04 17.30 10.54
C HIS A 149 -18.50 17.76 9.19
N LEU A 150 -17.46 17.10 8.68
CA LEU A 150 -16.79 17.49 7.44
C LEU A 150 -17.54 17.06 6.18
N GLN A 151 -18.37 16.01 6.24
CA GLN A 151 -19.12 15.53 5.08
C GLN A 151 -19.86 16.66 4.32
N PRO A 152 -20.80 17.42 4.92
CA PRO A 152 -21.56 18.43 4.18
C PRO A 152 -20.66 19.53 3.58
N GLN A 153 -19.63 19.95 4.32
CA GLN A 153 -18.68 20.96 3.86
C GLN A 153 -17.91 20.49 2.62
N LEU A 154 -17.36 19.27 2.65
CA LEU A 154 -16.56 18.75 1.55
C LEU A 154 -17.43 18.41 0.33
N GLU A 155 -18.65 17.94 0.53
CA GLU A 155 -19.60 17.75 -0.58
C GLU A 155 -19.93 19.08 -1.27
N GLU A 156 -20.14 20.16 -0.51
CA GLU A 156 -20.38 21.49 -1.06
C GLU A 156 -19.17 21.99 -1.86
N GLN A 157 -17.96 21.88 -1.31
CA GLN A 157 -16.72 22.24 -2.01
C GLN A 157 -16.51 21.43 -3.29
N LEU A 158 -16.79 20.12 -3.26
CA LEU A 158 -16.73 19.27 -4.46
C LEU A 158 -17.73 19.74 -5.52
N LYS A 159 -18.94 20.17 -5.13
CA LYS A 159 -19.94 20.73 -6.06
C LYS A 159 -19.47 22.06 -6.64
N GLU A 160 -18.93 22.96 -5.83
CA GLU A 160 -18.35 24.24 -6.26
C GLU A 160 -17.22 24.05 -7.28
N HIS A 161 -16.39 23.01 -7.09
CA HIS A 161 -15.29 22.67 -7.99
C HIS A 161 -15.71 21.78 -9.18
N GLN A 162 -17.00 21.43 -9.32
CA GLN A 162 -17.51 20.51 -10.36
C GLN A 162 -16.85 19.13 -10.32
N GLN A 163 -16.50 18.66 -9.12
CA GLN A 163 -15.87 17.36 -8.86
C GLN A 163 -16.79 16.38 -8.13
N PHE A 164 -18.01 16.78 -7.79
CA PHE A 164 -18.96 15.91 -7.08
C PHE A 164 -19.32 14.66 -7.89
N ASP A 165 -19.60 14.80 -9.19
CA ASP A 165 -19.90 13.64 -10.06
C ASP A 165 -18.66 12.74 -10.25
N LEU A 166 -17.46 13.32 -10.31
CA LEU A 166 -16.20 12.55 -10.31
C LEU A 166 -16.07 11.72 -9.03
N PHE A 167 -16.46 12.29 -7.88
CA PHE A 167 -16.47 11.57 -6.61
C PHE A 167 -17.53 10.45 -6.58
N THR A 168 -18.79 10.75 -6.89
CA THR A 168 -19.92 9.82 -6.74
C THR A 168 -19.97 8.74 -7.81
N ASP A 169 -19.65 9.09 -9.06
CA ASP A 169 -19.91 8.21 -10.20
C ASP A 169 -18.66 7.45 -10.65
N MET A 170 -17.47 7.85 -10.15
CA MET A 170 -16.20 7.25 -10.55
C MET A 170 -15.34 6.83 -9.37
N GLU A 171 -14.89 7.75 -8.52
CA GLU A 171 -13.85 7.45 -7.52
C GLU A 171 -14.37 6.55 -6.39
N LEU A 172 -15.56 6.82 -5.85
CA LEU A 172 -16.16 5.98 -4.82
C LEU A 172 -16.55 4.58 -5.34
N PRO A 173 -17.23 4.43 -6.50
CA PRO A 173 -17.46 3.13 -7.11
C PRO A 173 -16.17 2.35 -7.42
N LEU A 174 -15.15 3.04 -7.94
CA LEU A 174 -13.83 2.43 -8.19
C LEU A 174 -13.21 1.93 -6.88
N ALA A 175 -13.31 2.67 -5.80
CA ALA A 175 -12.76 2.26 -4.51
C ALA A 175 -13.38 0.95 -4.00
N LEU A 176 -14.69 0.74 -4.22
CA LEU A 176 -15.37 -0.52 -3.90
C LEU A 176 -14.87 -1.69 -4.78
N VAL A 177 -14.69 -1.46 -6.08
CA VAL A 177 -14.11 -2.45 -7.00
C VAL A 177 -12.69 -2.81 -6.59
N LEU A 178 -11.87 -1.81 -6.26
CA LEU A 178 -10.50 -2.02 -5.79
C LEU A 178 -10.49 -2.80 -4.47
N ALA A 179 -11.35 -2.47 -3.50
CA ALA A 179 -11.47 -3.25 -2.27
C ALA A 179 -11.73 -4.74 -2.58
N GLN A 180 -12.65 -5.03 -3.51
CA GLN A 180 -12.93 -6.41 -3.92
C GLN A 180 -11.71 -7.08 -4.57
N MET A 181 -10.97 -6.37 -5.43
CA MET A 181 -9.74 -6.90 -6.04
C MET A 181 -8.68 -7.22 -4.98
N GLU A 182 -8.48 -6.32 -4.01
CA GLU A 182 -7.53 -6.48 -2.90
C GLU A 182 -7.91 -7.66 -2.00
N ILE A 183 -9.19 -7.77 -1.61
CA ILE A 183 -9.73 -8.90 -0.84
C ILE A 183 -9.55 -10.21 -1.60
N THR A 184 -9.84 -10.22 -2.90
CA THR A 184 -9.73 -11.42 -3.74
C THR A 184 -8.30 -11.93 -3.80
N GLY A 185 -7.32 -11.01 -3.91
CA GLY A 185 -5.91 -11.32 -4.01
C GLY A 185 -5.53 -12.05 -5.29
N ILE A 186 -4.23 -12.29 -5.49
CA ILE A 186 -3.71 -13.04 -6.65
C ILE A 186 -2.94 -14.25 -6.14
N ARG A 187 -3.29 -15.45 -6.63
CA ARG A 187 -2.63 -16.71 -6.26
C ARG A 187 -1.19 -16.72 -6.81
N VAL A 188 -0.25 -17.06 -5.93
CA VAL A 188 1.18 -17.13 -6.27
C VAL A 188 1.76 -18.52 -5.98
N ASP A 189 2.37 -19.14 -6.98
CA ASP A 189 3.13 -20.38 -6.84
C ASP A 189 4.46 -20.13 -6.12
N ALA A 190 4.44 -20.32 -4.80
CA ALA A 190 5.60 -20.15 -3.93
C ALA A 190 6.75 -21.11 -4.28
N SER A 191 6.46 -22.35 -4.65
CA SER A 191 7.47 -23.35 -5.01
C SER A 191 8.22 -22.94 -6.28
N ARG A 192 7.51 -22.41 -7.27
CA ARG A 192 8.13 -21.86 -8.47
C ARG A 192 9.05 -20.67 -8.15
N LEU A 193 8.61 -19.75 -7.29
CA LEU A 193 9.44 -18.63 -6.85
C LEU A 193 10.71 -19.11 -6.12
N GLN A 194 10.60 -20.10 -5.24
CA GLN A 194 11.74 -20.68 -4.53
C GLN A 194 12.75 -21.34 -5.46
N GLN A 195 12.27 -22.08 -6.46
CA GLN A 195 13.13 -22.67 -7.49
C GLN A 195 13.87 -21.58 -8.28
N MET A 196 13.14 -20.58 -8.77
CA MET A 196 13.74 -19.44 -9.47
C MET A 196 14.77 -18.72 -8.60
N GLY A 197 14.48 -18.53 -7.31
CA GLY A 197 15.39 -17.92 -6.35
C GLY A 197 16.71 -18.70 -6.23
N SER A 198 16.64 -20.02 -6.20
CA SER A 198 17.82 -20.88 -6.13
C SER A 198 18.68 -20.77 -7.39
N GLU A 199 18.06 -20.76 -8.58
CA GLU A 199 18.74 -20.58 -9.87
C GLU A 199 19.43 -19.20 -9.96
N PHE A 200 18.75 -18.15 -9.51
CA PHE A 200 19.30 -16.80 -9.48
C PHE A 200 20.43 -16.65 -8.47
N SER A 201 20.36 -17.27 -7.28
CA SER A 201 21.45 -17.27 -6.31
C SER A 201 22.73 -17.90 -6.89
N GLN A 202 22.61 -19.01 -7.63
CA GLN A 202 23.76 -19.62 -8.30
C GLN A 202 24.34 -18.70 -9.38
N THR A 203 23.48 -18.10 -10.20
CA THR A 203 23.88 -17.15 -11.24
C THR A 203 24.58 -15.93 -10.67
N LEU A 204 24.04 -15.37 -9.58
CA LEU A 204 24.62 -14.22 -8.89
C LEU A 204 26.01 -14.51 -8.35
N LYS A 205 26.24 -15.70 -7.77
CA LYS A 205 27.55 -16.10 -7.28
C LYS A 205 28.59 -16.17 -8.41
N ILE A 206 28.22 -16.72 -9.56
CA ILE A 206 29.09 -16.80 -10.73
C ILE A 206 29.44 -15.39 -11.25
N LEU A 207 28.44 -14.50 -11.35
CA LEU A 207 28.65 -13.13 -11.80
C LEU A 207 29.49 -12.33 -10.80
N GLU A 208 29.26 -12.52 -9.52
CA GLU A 208 30.02 -11.90 -8.43
C GLU A 208 31.50 -12.28 -8.48
N GLU A 209 31.80 -13.58 -8.59
CA GLU A 209 33.18 -14.08 -8.73
C GLU A 209 33.88 -13.49 -9.96
N LYS A 210 33.17 -13.34 -11.08
CA LYS A 210 33.69 -12.67 -12.30
C LYS A 210 33.99 -11.20 -12.04
N VAL A 211 33.07 -10.46 -11.40
CA VAL A 211 33.29 -9.04 -11.06
C VAL A 211 34.52 -8.89 -10.15
N TYR A 212 34.69 -9.77 -9.16
CA TYR A 212 35.86 -9.73 -8.27
C TYR A 212 37.16 -10.05 -8.99
N ALA A 213 37.15 -11.03 -9.91
CA ALA A 213 38.31 -11.36 -10.71
C ALA A 213 38.74 -10.18 -11.62
N GLU A 214 37.77 -9.48 -12.23
CA GLU A 214 38.02 -8.32 -13.10
C GLU A 214 38.43 -7.06 -12.31
N ALA A 215 37.88 -6.87 -11.10
CA ALA A 215 38.23 -5.75 -10.22
C ALA A 215 39.54 -5.95 -9.45
N GLY A 216 39.98 -7.20 -9.29
CA GLY A 216 41.15 -7.59 -8.51
C GLY A 216 40.98 -7.45 -6.99
N GLU A 217 39.75 -7.28 -6.49
CA GLU A 217 39.41 -7.30 -5.07
C GLU A 217 37.92 -7.58 -4.86
N THR A 218 37.56 -7.93 -3.62
CA THR A 218 36.17 -8.12 -3.21
C THR A 218 35.58 -6.82 -2.66
N PHE A 219 34.33 -6.52 -3.00
CA PHE A 219 33.60 -5.35 -2.52
C PHE A 219 32.09 -5.57 -2.67
N ASN A 220 31.26 -4.74 -2.04
CA ASN A 220 29.82 -4.83 -2.21
C ASN A 220 29.38 -4.20 -3.56
N ILE A 221 29.09 -5.05 -4.55
CA ILE A 221 28.64 -4.66 -5.91
C ILE A 221 27.35 -3.83 -5.89
N ASN A 222 26.48 -4.08 -4.89
CA ASN A 222 25.23 -3.35 -4.72
C ASN A 222 25.43 -1.98 -4.05
N SER A 223 26.60 -1.69 -3.48
CA SER A 223 26.91 -0.38 -2.90
C SER A 223 27.37 0.59 -3.99
N PRO A 224 26.61 1.66 -4.31
CA PRO A 224 27.02 2.62 -5.34
C PRO A 224 28.34 3.31 -5.00
N LYS A 225 28.62 3.51 -3.71
CA LYS A 225 29.86 4.12 -3.22
C LYS A 225 31.07 3.22 -3.48
N GLN A 226 31.01 1.96 -3.04
CA GLN A 226 32.13 1.03 -3.23
C GLN A 226 32.35 0.75 -4.71
N LEU A 227 31.28 0.50 -5.48
CA LEU A 227 31.40 0.32 -6.92
C LEU A 227 32.00 1.55 -7.63
N GLY A 228 31.62 2.76 -7.21
CA GLY A 228 32.18 3.99 -7.76
C GLY A 228 33.69 4.10 -7.56
N VAL A 229 34.20 3.73 -6.38
CA VAL A 229 35.65 3.72 -6.10
C VAL A 229 36.37 2.74 -7.03
N ILE A 230 35.82 1.52 -7.20
CA ILE A 230 36.40 0.52 -8.11
C ILE A 230 36.47 1.03 -9.54
N LEU A 231 35.35 1.50 -10.09
CA LEU A 231 35.27 1.87 -11.50
C LEU A 231 36.08 3.13 -11.82
N PHE A 232 35.97 4.17 -11.01
CA PHE A 232 36.48 5.51 -11.37
C PHE A 232 37.83 5.83 -10.76
N GLU A 233 38.19 5.26 -9.61
CA GLU A 233 39.46 5.55 -8.94
C GLU A 233 40.49 4.44 -9.22
N LYS A 234 40.11 3.18 -9.00
CA LYS A 234 41.05 2.05 -9.17
C LYS A 234 41.24 1.65 -10.63
N MET A 235 40.14 1.50 -11.38
CA MET A 235 40.19 1.14 -12.80
C MET A 235 40.35 2.35 -13.74
N GLY A 236 40.22 3.57 -13.21
CA GLY A 236 40.45 4.81 -13.96
C GLY A 236 39.46 5.08 -15.10
N LEU A 237 38.24 4.52 -15.04
CA LEU A 237 37.21 4.75 -16.05
C LEU A 237 36.75 6.22 -16.08
N PRO A 238 36.29 6.74 -17.24
CA PRO A 238 35.85 8.12 -17.34
C PRO A 238 34.61 8.40 -16.48
N VAL A 239 34.65 9.50 -15.74
CA VAL A 239 33.51 9.92 -14.92
C VAL A 239 32.46 10.62 -15.78
N VAL A 240 31.36 9.92 -16.09
CA VAL A 240 30.25 10.46 -16.90
C VAL A 240 29.38 11.42 -16.10
N LYS A 241 29.04 11.08 -14.86
CA LYS A 241 28.10 11.85 -14.03
C LYS A 241 28.38 11.69 -12.55
N LYS A 242 28.26 12.79 -11.79
CA LYS A 242 28.27 12.80 -10.31
C LYS A 242 26.88 13.11 -9.77
N THR A 243 26.60 12.61 -8.58
CA THR A 243 25.40 12.88 -7.77
C THR A 243 25.82 13.66 -6.52
N LYS A 244 24.85 14.12 -5.72
CA LYS A 244 25.12 14.79 -4.43
C LYS A 244 25.97 13.95 -3.48
N THR A 245 25.93 12.62 -3.61
CA THR A 245 26.57 11.67 -2.69
C THR A 245 27.82 10.98 -3.28
N GLY A 246 28.25 11.32 -4.50
CA GLY A 246 29.43 10.72 -5.15
C GLY A 246 29.22 10.36 -6.62
N TYR A 247 30.04 9.45 -7.16
CA TYR A 247 29.93 9.03 -8.56
C TYR A 247 28.60 8.33 -8.86
N SER A 248 28.00 8.62 -10.01
CA SER A 248 26.82 7.89 -10.47
C SER A 248 27.24 6.52 -11.00
N THR A 249 26.57 5.47 -10.54
CA THR A 249 26.63 4.13 -11.14
C THR A 249 25.26 3.69 -11.65
N ALA A 250 24.40 4.65 -12.02
CA ALA A 250 23.08 4.33 -12.58
C ALA A 250 23.21 3.56 -13.91
N VAL A 251 22.15 2.85 -14.31
CA VAL A 251 22.16 1.99 -15.51
C VAL A 251 22.55 2.79 -16.74
N ASP A 252 21.94 3.95 -16.98
CA ASP A 252 22.24 4.87 -18.09
C ASP A 252 23.71 5.33 -18.14
N VAL A 253 24.37 5.44 -16.98
CA VAL A 253 25.79 5.75 -16.88
C VAL A 253 26.65 4.55 -17.20
N LEU A 254 26.33 3.38 -16.63
CA LEU A 254 27.05 2.14 -16.89
C LEU A 254 26.94 1.73 -18.37
N GLU A 255 25.79 1.90 -19.02
CA GLU A 255 25.62 1.65 -20.46
C GLU A 255 26.65 2.40 -21.33
N GLN A 256 26.98 3.64 -20.98
CA GLN A 256 27.97 4.45 -21.71
C GLN A 256 29.40 3.92 -21.55
N LEU A 257 29.69 3.26 -20.42
CA LEU A 257 31.02 2.73 -20.07
C LEU A 257 31.25 1.31 -20.59
N ARG A 258 30.25 0.67 -21.22
CA ARG A 258 30.35 -0.73 -21.69
C ARG A 258 31.52 -0.97 -22.66
N LYS A 259 31.91 0.04 -23.44
CA LYS A 259 33.03 -0.05 -24.39
C LYS A 259 34.40 0.09 -23.71
N ASP A 260 34.43 0.69 -22.53
CA ASP A 260 35.67 1.05 -21.85
C ASP A 260 36.19 -0.11 -20.96
N ALA A 261 35.29 -0.91 -20.38
CA ALA A 261 35.68 -2.09 -19.61
C ALA A 261 34.63 -3.23 -19.65
N PRO A 262 35.07 -4.49 -19.87
CA PRO A 262 34.19 -5.67 -19.84
C PRO A 262 33.37 -5.81 -18.54
N ILE A 263 33.95 -5.42 -17.40
CA ILE A 263 33.34 -5.53 -16.05
C ILE A 263 31.97 -4.86 -15.98
N VAL A 264 31.76 -3.82 -16.78
CA VAL A 264 30.54 -3.03 -16.79
C VAL A 264 29.35 -3.87 -17.23
N GLN A 265 29.52 -4.76 -18.21
CA GLN A 265 28.46 -5.68 -18.63
C GLN A 265 28.13 -6.67 -17.50
N THR A 266 29.15 -7.27 -16.88
CA THR A 266 28.96 -8.22 -15.77
C THR A 266 28.25 -7.57 -14.59
N ILE A 267 28.55 -6.31 -14.27
CA ILE A 267 27.87 -5.53 -13.21
C ILE A 267 26.40 -5.28 -13.56
N LEU A 268 26.12 -4.91 -14.81
CA LEU A 268 24.74 -4.67 -15.27
C LEU A 268 23.90 -5.94 -15.16
N ASP A 269 24.44 -7.07 -15.61
CA ASP A 269 23.80 -8.39 -15.51
C ASP A 269 23.58 -8.77 -14.04
N TYR A 270 24.61 -8.61 -13.19
CA TYR A 270 24.51 -8.88 -11.76
C TYR A 270 23.40 -8.06 -11.10
N ARG A 271 23.35 -6.74 -11.32
CA ARG A 271 22.35 -5.86 -10.72
C ARG A 271 20.93 -6.17 -11.21
N GLN A 272 20.79 -6.55 -12.47
CA GLN A 272 19.51 -6.99 -13.02
C GLN A 272 18.99 -8.22 -12.27
N ILE A 273 19.79 -9.28 -12.16
CA ILE A 273 19.38 -10.50 -11.46
C ILE A 273 19.21 -10.24 -9.96
N ALA A 274 20.08 -9.45 -9.33
CA ALA A 274 20.01 -9.13 -7.91
C ALA A 274 18.73 -8.36 -7.56
N LYS A 275 18.29 -7.44 -8.43
CA LYS A 275 17.00 -6.77 -8.27
C LYS A 275 15.84 -7.75 -8.42
N ILE A 276 15.90 -8.67 -9.39
CA ILE A 276 14.85 -9.67 -9.57
C ILE A 276 14.73 -10.57 -8.34
N GLN A 277 15.86 -11.05 -7.83
CA GLN A 277 15.97 -11.87 -6.63
C GLN A 277 15.38 -11.16 -5.40
N SER A 278 15.92 -9.97 -5.07
CA SER A 278 15.54 -9.26 -3.84
C SER A 278 14.12 -8.70 -3.87
N THR A 279 13.75 -8.03 -4.97
CA THR A 279 12.48 -7.29 -5.04
C THR A 279 11.31 -8.21 -5.37
N TYR A 280 11.48 -9.12 -6.33
CA TYR A 280 10.35 -9.92 -6.82
C TYR A 280 10.35 -11.33 -6.24
N VAL A 281 11.47 -12.04 -6.16
CA VAL A 281 11.44 -13.39 -5.58
C VAL A 281 11.26 -13.32 -4.06
N GLU A 282 12.22 -12.74 -3.34
CA GLU A 282 12.18 -12.66 -1.88
C GLU A 282 11.05 -11.75 -1.39
N GLY A 283 10.83 -10.62 -2.07
CA GLY A 283 9.75 -9.68 -1.76
C GLY A 283 8.38 -10.33 -1.89
N LEU A 284 8.07 -10.99 -3.02
CA LEU A 284 6.78 -11.66 -3.18
C LEU A 284 6.62 -12.82 -2.19
N LEU A 285 7.64 -13.65 -1.99
CA LEU A 285 7.58 -14.76 -1.03
C LEU A 285 7.20 -14.29 0.38
N LYS A 286 7.75 -13.15 0.83
CA LYS A 286 7.40 -12.55 2.13
C LYS A 286 5.99 -11.95 2.18
N SER A 287 5.42 -11.62 1.02
CA SER A 287 4.08 -11.05 0.89
C SER A 287 2.99 -12.10 0.64
N ILE A 288 3.32 -13.40 0.57
CA ILE A 288 2.32 -14.45 0.41
C ILE A 288 1.60 -14.67 1.75
N HIS A 289 0.27 -14.56 1.73
CA HIS A 289 -0.62 -14.83 2.85
C HIS A 289 -0.89 -16.34 3.00
N GLN A 290 -1.57 -16.73 4.09
CA GLN A 290 -1.87 -18.13 4.41
C GLN A 290 -2.74 -18.83 3.35
N ASP A 291 -3.52 -18.09 2.57
CA ASP A 291 -4.32 -18.58 1.46
C ASP A 291 -3.51 -18.76 0.15
N ASN A 292 -2.19 -18.59 0.24
CA ASN A 292 -1.22 -18.62 -0.87
C ASN A 292 -1.45 -17.53 -1.93
N LYS A 293 -2.06 -16.41 -1.55
CA LYS A 293 -2.21 -15.23 -2.39
C LYS A 293 -1.37 -14.07 -1.89
N VAL A 294 -1.12 -13.12 -2.78
CA VAL A 294 -0.67 -11.78 -2.41
C VAL A 294 -1.86 -10.83 -2.47
N HIS A 295 -2.03 -10.01 -1.44
CA HIS A 295 -3.08 -9.01 -1.34
C HIS A 295 -2.46 -7.62 -1.39
N THR A 296 -2.27 -7.10 -2.60
CA THR A 296 -1.77 -5.75 -2.79
C THR A 296 -2.76 -4.72 -2.25
N ARG A 297 -2.28 -3.54 -1.90
CA ARG A 297 -3.11 -2.37 -1.63
C ARG A 297 -2.95 -1.36 -2.76
N TYR A 298 -4.05 -1.01 -3.42
CA TYR A 298 -4.09 0.04 -4.43
C TYR A 298 -4.30 1.38 -3.75
N LEU A 299 -3.28 2.24 -3.75
CA LEU A 299 -3.35 3.59 -3.22
C LEU A 299 -3.97 4.51 -4.27
N GLN A 300 -5.18 4.97 -4.00
CA GLN A 300 -5.98 5.81 -4.90
C GLN A 300 -5.78 7.30 -4.64
N THR A 301 -5.34 7.64 -3.44
CA THR A 301 -5.26 9.02 -2.95
C THR A 301 -3.81 9.50 -2.75
N LEU A 302 -2.87 8.95 -3.54
CA LEU A 302 -1.43 9.20 -3.43
C LEU A 302 -0.87 10.08 -4.56
N THR A 303 -1.17 9.78 -5.82
CA THR A 303 -0.46 10.43 -6.93
C THR A 303 -1.12 11.76 -7.31
N GLN A 304 -0.34 12.78 -7.67
CA GLN A 304 -0.92 14.06 -8.10
C GLN A 304 -1.69 13.99 -9.43
N THR A 305 -1.52 12.90 -10.18
CA THR A 305 -2.05 12.71 -11.53
C THR A 305 -3.32 11.86 -11.59
N GLY A 306 -3.85 11.40 -10.45
CA GLY A 306 -5.01 10.49 -10.43
C GLY A 306 -4.69 9.01 -10.69
N ARG A 307 -3.43 8.66 -10.97
CA ARG A 307 -3.02 7.26 -11.17
C ARG A 307 -3.05 6.49 -9.85
N LEU A 308 -3.49 5.24 -9.92
CA LEU A 308 -3.32 4.27 -8.84
C LEU A 308 -1.84 3.93 -8.64
N SER A 309 -1.43 3.78 -7.39
CA SER A 309 -0.20 3.10 -7.01
C SER A 309 -0.51 1.76 -6.34
N SER A 310 0.43 0.82 -6.30
CA SER A 310 0.27 -0.49 -5.67
C SER A 310 1.42 -0.73 -4.68
N VAL A 311 1.08 -1.19 -3.47
CA VAL A 311 2.03 -1.47 -2.38
C VAL A 311 1.71 -2.81 -1.70
N ASP A 312 2.70 -3.36 -1.00
CA ASP A 312 2.59 -4.55 -0.13
C ASP A 312 1.92 -5.80 -0.76
N PRO A 313 2.39 -6.31 -1.92
CA PRO A 313 3.53 -5.86 -2.71
C PRO A 313 3.13 -4.95 -3.88
N ASN A 314 4.09 -4.29 -4.52
CA ASN A 314 3.84 -3.54 -5.76
C ASN A 314 3.68 -4.52 -6.92
N LEU A 315 2.46 -4.62 -7.47
CA LEU A 315 2.13 -5.50 -8.58
C LEU A 315 2.12 -4.80 -9.95
N GLN A 316 2.26 -3.47 -9.97
CA GLN A 316 2.28 -2.68 -11.20
C GLN A 316 3.66 -2.70 -11.89
N ASN A 317 4.73 -2.98 -11.14
CA ASN A 317 6.11 -2.94 -11.65
C ASN A 317 6.70 -4.34 -11.92
N ILE A 318 5.90 -5.41 -11.93
CA ILE A 318 6.37 -6.77 -12.23
C ILE A 318 7.02 -6.82 -13.62
N PRO A 319 8.29 -7.24 -13.73
CA PRO A 319 9.06 -7.13 -14.97
C PRO A 319 8.39 -7.81 -16.17
N VAL A 320 8.54 -7.19 -17.34
CA VAL A 320 7.98 -7.71 -18.62
C VAL A 320 8.97 -7.71 -19.77
N ARG A 321 9.98 -6.82 -19.74
CA ARG A 321 10.86 -6.59 -20.90
C ARG A 321 11.88 -7.70 -21.10
N LEU A 322 12.41 -8.26 -20.02
CA LEU A 322 13.53 -9.20 -20.02
C LEU A 322 13.02 -10.62 -19.76
N ALA A 323 13.69 -11.62 -20.34
CA ALA A 323 13.24 -13.02 -20.28
C ALA A 323 13.16 -13.53 -18.83
N GLU A 324 14.18 -13.24 -18.02
CA GLU A 324 14.28 -13.61 -16.60
C GLU A 324 13.17 -12.93 -15.80
N GLY A 325 12.89 -11.66 -16.12
CA GLY A 325 11.79 -10.92 -15.53
C GLY A 325 10.42 -11.49 -15.90
N ARG A 326 10.22 -11.91 -17.15
CA ARG A 326 8.97 -12.56 -17.61
C ARG A 326 8.71 -13.87 -16.89
N LYS A 327 9.75 -14.62 -16.51
CA LYS A 327 9.58 -15.86 -15.72
C LYS A 327 8.87 -15.60 -14.38
N ILE A 328 9.07 -14.42 -13.76
CA ILE A 328 8.38 -14.05 -12.50
C ILE A 328 6.86 -14.05 -12.69
N ARG A 329 6.37 -13.59 -13.85
CA ARG A 329 4.93 -13.58 -14.15
C ARG A 329 4.32 -14.98 -14.17
N GLN A 330 5.12 -16.00 -14.46
CA GLN A 330 4.67 -17.39 -14.47
C GLN A 330 4.42 -17.95 -13.06
N ALA A 331 4.84 -17.25 -12.01
CA ALA A 331 4.49 -17.58 -10.64
C ALA A 331 3.09 -17.09 -10.25
N PHE A 332 2.51 -16.14 -10.99
CA PHE A 332 1.12 -15.75 -10.79
C PHE A 332 0.24 -16.72 -11.57
N VAL A 333 -0.65 -17.40 -10.86
CA VAL A 333 -1.48 -18.48 -11.40
C VAL A 333 -2.95 -18.24 -11.08
N PRO A 334 -3.89 -18.84 -11.82
CA PRO A 334 -5.30 -18.81 -11.46
C PRO A 334 -5.56 -19.36 -10.05
N SER A 335 -6.54 -18.82 -9.34
CA SER A 335 -6.88 -19.25 -7.97
C SER A 335 -7.68 -20.56 -7.91
N HIS A 336 -8.25 -21.00 -9.03
CA HIS A 336 -9.08 -22.20 -9.13
C HIS A 336 -8.61 -23.12 -10.26
N PRO A 337 -8.85 -24.44 -10.16
CA PRO A 337 -8.67 -25.37 -11.27
C PRO A 337 -9.45 -24.92 -12.51
N ASP A 338 -8.91 -25.23 -13.69
CA ASP A 338 -9.50 -24.95 -15.01
C ASP A 338 -9.69 -23.47 -15.36
N TRP A 339 -9.33 -22.55 -14.47
CA TRP A 339 -9.31 -21.13 -14.76
C TRP A 339 -8.07 -20.74 -15.57
N GLN A 340 -8.14 -19.60 -16.25
CA GLN A 340 -7.03 -19.04 -17.02
C GLN A 340 -6.86 -17.55 -16.68
N MET A 341 -5.62 -17.07 -16.80
CA MET A 341 -5.35 -15.63 -16.75
C MET A 341 -5.67 -15.02 -18.11
N PHE A 342 -6.54 -14.02 -18.14
CA PHE A 342 -6.81 -13.23 -19.35
C PHE A 342 -5.77 -12.09 -19.45
N ALA A 343 -5.14 -11.94 -20.62
CA ALA A 343 -4.03 -11.01 -20.86
C ALA A 343 -4.31 -10.07 -22.03
#